data_AF-A0A7G5MPA8-F1
#
_entry.id   AF-A0A7G5MPA8-F1
#
_cell.length_a   1.000
_cell.length_b   1.000
_cell.length_c   1.000
_cell.angle_alpha   90.00
_cell.angle_beta   90.00
_cell.angle_gamma   90.00
#
_symmetry.space_group_name_H-M   'P 1'
#
loop_
_entity.id
_entity.type
_entity.pdbx_description
1 polymer ?
#
loop_
_entity_poly.entity_id
_entity_poly.type
_entity_poly.pdbx_seq_one_letter_code
_entity_poly.pdbx_strand_id
1 'polypeptide(L)' 'MRKEKFKIKCPKRIQFGDPMYFEDYKNEPERLKKLVVDYKPKPEFKAGVVLTEMEYPEFLV' A
#
# COMPACT_ATOMS: atom_id res chain seq x y z
N MET A 1 -11.03 11.25 18.40
CA MET A 1 -10.75 10.76 17.03
C MET A 1 -10.43 11.90 16.07
N ARG A 2 -9.15 12.23 16.00
CA ARG A 2 -8.53 13.21 15.09
C ARG A 2 -8.42 12.63 13.67
N LYS A 3 -8.56 13.49 12.66
CA LYS A 3 -8.40 13.12 11.24
C LYS A 3 -7.48 14.11 10.54
N GLU A 4 -6.48 13.59 9.84
CA GLU A 4 -5.48 14.39 9.14
C GLU A 4 -5.37 13.96 7.68
N LYS A 5 -5.18 14.94 6.79
CA LYS A 5 -5.05 14.72 5.34
C LYS A 5 -3.73 15.30 4.87
N PHE A 6 -2.92 14.46 4.23
CA PHE A 6 -1.64 14.84 3.67
C PHE A 6 -1.65 14.65 2.17
N LYS A 7 -1.15 15.66 1.45
CA LYS A 7 -0.85 15.52 0.03
C LYS A 7 0.55 14.93 -0.10
N ILE A 8 0.66 13.82 -0.82
CA ILE A 8 1.94 13.16 -1.07
C ILE A 8 2.26 13.16 -2.56
N LYS A 9 3.52 12.88 -2.89
CA LYS A 9 3.90 12.62 -4.29
C LYS A 9 3.22 11.32 -4.75
N CYS A 10 2.64 11.32 -5.95
CA CYS A 10 2.05 10.12 -6.52
C CYS A 10 3.15 9.07 -6.75
N PRO A 11 3.00 7.84 -6.23
CA PRO A 11 3.98 6.79 -6.43
C PRO A 11 4.06 6.40 -7.91
N LYS A 12 5.27 6.15 -8.41
CA LYS A 12 5.49 5.73 -9.80
C LYS A 12 4.99 4.30 -10.09
N ARG A 13 4.90 3.48 -9.05
CA ARG A 13 4.50 2.08 -9.11
C ARG A 13 3.93 1.68 -7.77
N ILE A 14 2.80 0.99 -7.79
CA ILE A 14 2.14 0.43 -6.62
C ILE A 14 2.17 -1.07 -6.82
N GLN A 15 2.80 -1.78 -5.89
CA GLN A 15 2.70 -3.23 -5.80
C GLN A 15 1.91 -3.60 -4.57
N PHE A 16 0.94 -4.49 -4.73
CA PHE A 16 0.11 -4.98 -3.65
C PHE A 16 0.02 -6.50 -3.72
N GLY A 17 0.26 -7.15 -2.59
CA GLY A 17 0.28 -8.60 -2.45
C GLY A 17 0.73 -8.99 -1.05
N ASP A 18 0.69 -10.28 -0.75
CA ASP A 18 1.20 -10.80 0.52
C ASP A 18 2.71 -10.54 0.62
N PRO A 19 3.22 -9.96 1.73
CA PRO A 19 4.65 -9.77 1.96
C PRO A 19 5.48 -11.03 1.70
N MET A 20 4.97 -12.20 2.09
CA MET A 20 5.62 -13.50 1.90
C MET A 20 5.91 -13.79 0.42
N TYR A 21 5.04 -13.35 -0.50
CA TYR A 21 5.27 -13.57 -1.93
C TYR A 21 6.50 -12.85 -2.45
N PHE A 22 6.75 -11.63 -1.95
CA PHE A 22 7.93 -10.85 -2.35
C PHE A 22 9.23 -11.45 -1.84
N GLU A 23 9.18 -12.18 -0.72
CA GLU A 23 10.32 -12.87 -0.14
C GLU A 23 10.56 -14.21 -0.85
N ASP A 24 9.56 -15.08 -0.89
CA ASP A 24 9.67 -16.46 -1.40
C ASP A 24 9.94 -16.50 -2.91
N TYR A 25 9.28 -15.63 -3.69
CA TYR A 25 9.35 -15.63 -5.15
C TYR A 25 10.26 -14.55 -5.72
N LYS A 26 11.18 -14.00 -4.90
CA LYS A 26 12.14 -12.98 -5.33
C LYS A 26 12.96 -13.40 -6.56
N ASN A 27 13.26 -14.70 -6.68
CA ASN A 27 14.02 -15.28 -7.79
C ASN A 27 13.13 -15.87 -8.90
N GLU A 28 11.79 -15.80 -8.76
CA GLU A 28 10.80 -16.30 -9.72
C GLU A 28 9.87 -15.17 -10.20
N PRO A 29 10.38 -14.20 -10.98
CA PRO A 29 9.65 -12.97 -11.30
C PRO A 29 8.36 -13.21 -12.10
N GLU A 30 8.29 -14.26 -12.91
CA GLU A 30 7.06 -14.61 -13.63
C GLU A 30 5.96 -15.12 -12.71
N ARG A 31 6.34 -15.85 -11.66
CA ARG A 31 5.41 -16.34 -10.64
C ARG A 31 4.96 -15.21 -9.74
N LEU A 32 5.90 -14.36 -9.30
CA LEU A 32 5.58 -13.18 -8.50
C LEU A 32 4.58 -12.26 -9.22
N LYS A 33 4.78 -11.99 -10.51
CA LYS A 33 3.85 -11.18 -11.33
C LYS A 33 2.42 -11.72 -11.37
N LYS A 34 2.22 -13.03 -11.23
CA LYS A 34 0.89 -13.65 -11.18
C LYS A 34 0.23 -13.53 -9.80
N LEU A 35 1.02 -13.29 -8.76
CA LEU A 35 0.58 -13.26 -7.36
C LEU A 35 0.40 -11.84 -6.82
N VAL A 36 1.06 -10.84 -7.41
CA VAL A 36 1.00 -9.45 -6.96
C VAL A 36 0.32 -8.58 -8.01
N VAL A 37 -0.47 -7.63 -7.53
CA VAL A 37 -0.96 -6.53 -8.37
C VAL A 37 0.21 -5.59 -8.60
N ASP A 38 0.56 -5.32 -9.85
CA ASP A 38 1.55 -4.32 -10.24
C ASP A 38 0.87 -3.24 -11.08
N TYR A 39 0.69 -2.07 -10.49
CA TYR A 39 0.04 -0.93 -11.14
C TYR A 39 0.99 0.25 -11.27
N LYS A 40 0.99 0.88 -12.45
CA LYS A 40 1.71 2.13 -12.72
C LYS A 40 0.68 3.24 -12.91
N PRO A 41 0.46 4.11 -11.91
CA PRO A 41 -0.43 5.24 -12.05
C PRO A 41 -0.01 6.14 -13.20
N LYS A 42 -0.99 6.63 -13.96
CA LYS A 42 -0.72 7.63 -15.00
C LYS A 42 -0.37 8.98 -14.36
N PRO A 43 0.34 9.88 -15.08
CA PRO A 43 0.81 11.15 -14.51
C PRO A 43 -0.30 12.08 -13.98
N GLU A 44 -1.54 11.91 -14.44
CA GLU A 44 -2.68 12.74 -14.03
C GLU A 44 -3.19 12.39 -12.62
N PHE A 45 -2.78 11.23 -12.08
CA PHE A 45 -3.19 10.80 -10.75
C PHE A 45 -2.51 11.64 -9.66
N LYS A 46 -3.28 11.94 -8.62
CA LYS A 46 -2.80 12.57 -7.38
C LYS A 46 -2.91 11.56 -6.25
N ALA A 47 -1.96 11.59 -5.32
CA ALA A 47 -1.99 10.74 -4.14
C ALA A 47 -2.16 11.58 -2.87
N GLY A 48 -2.88 11.01 -1.90
CA GLY A 48 -3.07 11.59 -0.59
C GLY A 48 -3.15 10.49 0.45
N VAL A 49 -2.71 10.80 1.66
CA VAL A 49 -2.79 9.92 2.84
C VAL A 49 -3.79 10.53 3.80
N VAL A 50 -4.71 9.72 4.30
CA VAL A 50 -5.68 10.11 5.32
C VAL A 50 -5.38 9.30 6.57
N LEU A 51 -4.93 9.96 7.62
CA LEU A 51 -4.76 9.34 8.94
C LEU A 51 -6.02 9.59 9.74
N THR A 52 -6.60 8.54 10.28
CA THR A 52 -7.77 8.62 11.14
C THR A 52 -7.43 7.90 12.42
N GLU A 53 -7.50 8.62 13.54
CA GLU A 53 -7.38 8.03 14.86
C GLU A 53 -8.64 7.20 15.14
N MET A 54 -8.44 5.94 15.51
CA MET A 54 -9.50 5.04 15.94
C MET A 54 -9.20 4.59 17.36
N GLU A 55 -10.21 4.63 18.22
CA GLU A 55 -10.15 4.00 19.54
C GLU A 55 -10.45 2.52 19.36
N TYR A 56 -9.58 1.70 19.92
CA TYR A 56 -9.77 0.26 19.96
C TYR A 56 -10.03 -0.10 21.42
N PRO A 57 -11.29 -0.33 21.82
CA PRO A 57 -11.67 -0.60 23.20
C PRO A 57 -10.88 -1.76 23.80
N GLU A 58 -10.52 -2.76 22.99
CA GLU A 58 -9.68 -3.90 23.36
C GLU A 58 -8.24 -3.55 23.79
N PHE A 59 -7.77 -2.33 23.55
CA PHE A 59 -6.44 -1.85 23.94
C PHE A 59 -6.49 -0.67 24.94
N LEU A 60 -7.67 -0.31 25.45
CA LEU A 60 -7.82 0.65 26.53
C LEU A 60 -7.68 -0.10 27.87
N VAL A 61 -6.56 0.14 28.57
CA VAL A 61 -6.22 -0.44 29.89
C VAL A 61 -7.04 0.21 31.00
#